data_AF-A0A6J4XSF0-F1
#
_entry.id   AF-A0A6J4XSF0-F1
#
_cell.length_a   1.000
_cell.length_b   1.000
_cell.length_c   1.000
_cell.angle_alpha   90.00
_cell.angle_beta   90.00
_cell.angle_gamma   90.00
#
_symmetry.space_group_name_H-M   'P 1'
#
loop_
_entity.id
_entity.type
_entity.pdbx_description
1 polymer ?
#
loop_
_entity_poly.entity_id
_entity_poly.type
_entity_poly.pdbx_seq_one_letter_code
_entity_poly.pdbx_strand_id
1 'polypeptide(L)'
;MKMYSIDIDEKNWHFLQQNAEPFVDTPNSVLRRLLFKEDERREKEKKEAEIKEIESSEEEIGEDTATILAIPGVSIAGLPKALSQILEVVYEIKINGVTRIRATNRVAKRRGTAPGTVTDKYCRQLGQRAHEIDEMFAEPDLNRFKGLLNSKFEAHRGIINMYLDTLMSDADDTDYSEEQTGHAHVIIE
;
A
#
# COMPACT_ATOMS: atom_id res chain seq x y z
N MET A 1 21.56 8.14 -0.84
CA MET A 1 22.37 6.92 -1.04
C MET A 1 23.83 7.30 -0.96
N LYS A 2 24.63 6.55 -0.21
CA LYS A 2 26.08 6.75 -0.15
C LYS A 2 26.71 6.03 -1.34
N MET A 3 27.55 6.71 -2.13
CA MET A 3 28.23 6.14 -3.29
C MET A 3 29.70 5.89 -2.95
N TYR A 4 30.23 4.77 -3.45
CA TYR A 4 31.63 4.40 -3.33
C TYR A 4 32.22 4.26 -4.73
N SER A 5 33.45 4.73 -4.92
CA SER A 5 34.20 4.52 -6.17
C SER A 5 34.97 3.21 -6.05
N ILE A 6 34.90 2.39 -7.10
CA ILE A 6 35.65 1.14 -7.21
C ILE A 6 36.32 1.10 -8.58
N ASP A 7 37.54 0.57 -8.63
CA ASP A 7 38.22 0.30 -9.89
C ASP A 7 37.85 -1.12 -10.36
N ILE A 8 37.50 -1.25 -11.64
CA ILE A 8 37.05 -2.50 -12.26
C ILE A 8 38.01 -2.82 -13.40
N ASP A 9 38.47 -4.07 -13.50
CA ASP A 9 39.30 -4.51 -14.61
C ASP A 9 38.50 -4.65 -15.92
N GLU A 10 39.20 -4.71 -17.05
CA GLU A 10 38.58 -4.79 -18.38
C GLU A 10 37.70 -6.04 -18.56
N LYS A 11 38.11 -7.16 -17.94
CA LYS A 11 37.35 -8.42 -18.00
C LYS A 11 36.02 -8.31 -17.27
N ASN A 12 36.00 -7.77 -16.05
CA ASN A 12 34.77 -7.57 -15.30
C ASN A 12 33.90 -6.48 -15.95
N TRP A 13 34.50 -5.45 -16.54
CA TRP A 13 33.75 -4.44 -17.31
C TRP A 13 32.98 -5.05 -18.48
N HIS A 14 33.65 -5.87 -19.31
CA HIS A 14 32.99 -6.56 -20.42
C HIS A 14 31.91 -7.54 -19.93
N PHE A 15 32.17 -8.24 -18.84
CA PHE A 15 31.19 -9.15 -18.24
C PHE A 15 29.92 -8.41 -17.79
N LEU A 16 30.07 -7.23 -17.16
CA LEU A 16 28.94 -6.38 -16.79
C LEU A 16 28.16 -5.90 -18.01
N GLN A 17 28.87 -5.49 -19.07
CA GLN A 17 28.25 -5.00 -20.31
C GLN A 17 27.43 -6.08 -21.03
N GLN A 18 27.89 -7.33 -21.03
CA GLN A 18 27.16 -8.45 -21.62
C GLN A 18 25.86 -8.80 -20.86
N ASN A 19 25.82 -8.52 -19.56
CA ASN A 19 24.66 -8.80 -18.71
C ASN A 19 23.70 -7.60 -18.58
N ALA A 20 24.09 -6.42 -19.08
CA ALA A 20 23.32 -5.20 -19.00
C ALA A 20 22.28 -5.08 -20.12
N GLU A 21 21.08 -4.60 -19.79
CA GLU A 21 20.15 -4.11 -20.80
C GLU A 21 20.57 -2.70 -21.27
N PRO A 22 20.78 -2.48 -22.58
CA PRO A 22 21.23 -1.19 -23.10
C PRO A 22 20.28 -0.06 -22.71
N PHE A 23 20.84 1.07 -22.23
CA PHE A 23 20.12 2.30 -21.84
C PHE A 23 19.16 2.18 -20.65
N VAL A 24 19.00 0.99 -20.08
CA VAL A 24 18.11 0.75 -18.93
C VAL A 24 18.93 0.43 -17.69
N ASP A 25 19.96 -0.40 -17.83
CA ASP A 25 20.75 -0.86 -16.70
C ASP A 25 21.93 0.07 -16.40
N THR A 26 22.11 0.35 -15.10
CA THR A 26 23.32 0.98 -14.56
C THR A 26 24.26 -0.11 -14.02
N PRO A 27 25.57 0.14 -13.88
CA PRO A 27 26.48 -0.84 -13.29
C PRO A 27 26.00 -1.36 -11.92
N ASN A 28 25.39 -0.48 -11.11
CA ASN A 28 24.80 -0.85 -9.82
C ASN A 28 23.56 -1.75 -9.97
N SER A 29 22.70 -1.57 -10.97
CA SER A 29 21.55 -2.44 -11.18
C SER A 29 21.98 -3.83 -11.67
N VAL A 30 22.97 -3.89 -12.55
CA VAL A 30 23.57 -5.16 -13.02
C VAL A 30 24.22 -5.91 -11.86
N LEU A 31 25.07 -5.24 -11.07
CA LEU A 31 25.72 -5.83 -9.91
C LEU A 31 24.69 -6.30 -8.88
N ARG A 32 23.65 -5.51 -8.62
CA ARG A 32 22.58 -5.88 -7.68
C ARG A 32 21.85 -7.16 -8.10
N ARG A 33 21.61 -7.29 -9.40
CA ARG A 33 20.97 -8.48 -10.00
C ARG A 33 21.90 -9.70 -10.07
N LEU A 34 23.20 -9.52 -10.23
CA LEU A 34 24.14 -10.65 -10.29
C LEU A 34 24.52 -11.16 -8.90
N LEU A 35 24.70 -10.26 -7.93
CA LEU A 35 25.19 -10.62 -6.59
C LEU A 35 24.07 -10.96 -5.61
N PHE A 36 22.93 -10.26 -5.67
CA PHE A 36 21.90 -10.34 -4.61
C PHE A 36 20.56 -10.91 -5.09
N LYS A 37 20.47 -11.44 -6.32
CA LYS A 37 19.21 -12.00 -6.83
C LYS A 37 18.72 -13.21 -6.04
N GLU A 38 19.64 -14.04 -5.51
CA GLU A 38 19.25 -15.13 -4.61
C GLU A 38 18.86 -14.63 -3.22
N ASP A 39 19.56 -13.62 -2.71
CA ASP A 39 19.24 -13.04 -1.40
C ASP A 39 17.89 -12.33 -1.41
N GLU A 40 17.57 -11.58 -2.47
CA GLU A 40 16.23 -11.01 -2.64
C GLU A 40 15.15 -12.10 -2.78
N ARG A 41 15.48 -13.25 -3.37
CA ARG A 41 14.53 -14.36 -3.48
C ARG A 41 14.33 -15.05 -2.14
N ARG A 42 15.40 -15.34 -1.41
CA ARG A 42 15.37 -15.92 -0.05
C ARG A 42 14.72 -14.98 0.96
N GLU A 43 14.93 -13.67 0.85
CA GLU A 43 14.32 -12.68 1.72
C GLU A 43 12.83 -12.47 1.41
N LYS A 44 12.43 -12.57 0.14
CA LYS A 44 11.01 -12.65 -0.25
C LYS A 44 10.36 -13.94 0.24
N GLU A 45 11.01 -15.08 0.05
CA GLU A 45 10.52 -16.39 0.51
C GLU A 45 10.41 -16.43 2.04
N LYS A 46 11.37 -15.85 2.77
CA LYS A 46 11.30 -15.70 4.24
C LYS A 46 10.18 -14.76 4.68
N LYS A 47 10.04 -13.60 4.04
CA LYS A 47 8.93 -12.65 4.33
C LYS A 47 7.57 -13.25 4.00
N GLU A 48 7.45 -14.05 2.95
CA GLU A 48 6.21 -14.76 2.59
C GLU A 48 5.93 -15.95 3.53
N ALA A 49 6.96 -16.61 4.07
CA ALA A 49 6.81 -17.66 5.08
C ALA A 49 6.43 -17.09 6.46
N GLU A 50 7.02 -15.97 6.86
CA GLU A 50 6.73 -15.28 8.12
C GLU A 50 5.31 -14.69 8.13
N ILE A 51 4.82 -14.18 6.98
CA ILE A 51 3.40 -13.79 6.82
C ILE A 51 2.46 -15.00 6.91
N LYS A 52 2.88 -16.18 6.45
CA LYS A 52 2.08 -17.41 6.54
C LYS A 52 1.99 -18.00 7.95
N GLU A 53 3.03 -17.85 8.77
CA GLU A 53 2.97 -18.30 10.17
C GLU A 53 2.03 -17.43 11.01
N ILE A 54 1.99 -16.11 10.75
CA ILE A 54 1.07 -15.19 11.43
C ILE A 54 -0.40 -15.46 11.04
N GLU A 55 -0.67 -15.81 9.77
CA GLU A 55 -2.02 -16.17 9.30
C GLU A 55 -2.52 -17.54 9.81
N SER A 56 -1.66 -18.35 10.45
CA SER A 56 -2.01 -19.71 10.92
C SER A 56 -2.36 -19.81 12.40
N SER A 57 -2.28 -18.71 13.16
CA SER A 57 -2.60 -18.67 14.60
C SER A 57 -3.93 -17.98 14.95
N GLU A 58 -4.73 -17.55 13.97
CA GLU A 58 -6.00 -16.84 14.18
C GLU A 58 -7.21 -17.56 13.53
N GLU A 59 -7.33 -18.87 13.77
CA GLU A 59 -8.61 -19.57 13.64
C GLU A 59 -8.86 -20.35 14.93
N GLU A 60 -9.62 -19.76 15.86
CA GLU A 60 -10.85 -20.36 16.40
C GLU A 60 -11.65 -19.38 17.29
N ILE A 61 -12.71 -18.85 16.67
CA ILE A 61 -14.08 -18.58 17.17
C ILE A 61 -14.28 -17.74 18.44
N GLY A 62 -14.84 -16.55 18.23
CA GLY A 62 -15.75 -15.89 19.15
C GLY A 62 -16.95 -15.31 18.39
N GLU A 63 -18.00 -16.12 18.20
CA GLU A 63 -19.35 -15.64 17.91
C GLU A 63 -19.82 -14.83 19.12
N ASP A 64 -19.85 -13.50 18.99
CA ASP A 64 -20.98 -12.64 19.33
C ASP A 64 -20.53 -11.17 19.38
N THR A 65 -21.31 -10.31 18.74
CA THR A 65 -21.25 -8.84 18.76
C THR A 65 -20.14 -8.13 17.95
N ALA A 66 -20.26 -8.12 16.62
CA ALA A 66 -19.76 -7.00 15.78
C ALA A 66 -20.36 -7.05 14.36
N THR A 67 -21.67 -6.82 14.29
CA THR A 67 -22.31 -6.35 13.06
C THR A 67 -21.82 -4.94 12.80
N ILE A 68 -20.76 -4.75 12.00
CA ILE A 68 -20.49 -3.60 11.12
C ILE A 68 -19.25 -3.97 10.27
N LEU A 69 -19.53 -4.27 9.00
CA LEU A 69 -18.59 -4.24 7.87
C LEU A 69 -17.53 -5.34 7.76
N ALA A 70 -18.00 -6.54 7.44
CA ALA A 70 -17.29 -7.38 6.49
C ALA A 70 -16.95 -6.55 5.22
N ILE A 71 -15.68 -6.23 4.99
CA ILE A 71 -15.20 -5.77 3.68
C ILE A 71 -14.41 -6.90 3.00
N PRO A 72 -15.10 -7.87 2.37
CA PRO A 72 -14.57 -8.61 1.24
C PRO A 72 -15.24 -8.11 -0.03
N GLY A 73 -14.53 -7.26 -0.79
CA GLY A 73 -14.88 -6.90 -2.16
C GLY A 73 -16.26 -6.25 -2.30
N VAL A 74 -16.31 -4.92 -2.28
CA VAL A 74 -17.51 -4.14 -2.63
C VAL A 74 -17.94 -4.50 -4.06
N SER A 75 -18.74 -5.53 -4.20
CA SER A 75 -19.38 -5.98 -5.43
C SER A 75 -20.88 -5.85 -5.21
N ILE A 76 -21.30 -4.67 -4.77
CA ILE A 76 -22.71 -4.29 -4.77
C ILE A 76 -23.17 -4.36 -6.23
N ALA A 77 -24.19 -5.17 -6.51
CA ALA A 77 -24.76 -5.28 -7.84
C ALA A 77 -25.16 -3.88 -8.33
N GLY A 78 -24.43 -3.36 -9.32
CA GLY A 78 -24.62 -1.99 -9.84
C GLY A 78 -23.46 -1.01 -9.60
N LEU A 79 -22.42 -1.37 -8.85
CA LEU A 79 -21.22 -0.53 -8.76
C LEU A 79 -20.29 -0.74 -9.96
N PRO A 80 -19.78 0.34 -10.58
CA PRO A 80 -18.75 0.21 -11.59
C PRO A 80 -17.52 -0.51 -11.03
N LYS A 81 -17.01 -1.50 -11.76
CA LYS A 81 -15.78 -2.25 -11.38
C LYS A 81 -14.60 -1.34 -11.07
N ALA A 82 -14.55 -0.16 -11.70
CA ALA A 82 -13.54 0.85 -11.41
C ALA A 82 -13.70 1.50 -10.04
N LEU A 83 -14.92 1.89 -9.66
CA LEU A 83 -15.18 2.52 -8.36
C LEU A 83 -14.83 1.55 -7.22
N SER A 84 -15.25 0.29 -7.34
CA SER A 84 -14.90 -0.76 -6.37
C SER A 84 -13.38 -0.89 -6.16
N GLN A 85 -12.62 -0.94 -7.25
CA GLN A 85 -11.15 -1.04 -7.18
C GLN A 85 -10.50 0.21 -6.60
N ILE A 86 -11.06 1.40 -6.85
CA ILE A 86 -10.56 2.65 -6.28
C ILE A 86 -10.79 2.67 -4.75
N LEU A 87 -11.98 2.28 -4.29
CA LEU A 87 -12.31 2.23 -2.87
C LEU A 87 -11.45 1.19 -2.12
N GLU A 88 -11.16 0.04 -2.72
CA GLU A 88 -10.25 -0.94 -2.13
C GLU A 88 -8.83 -0.40 -1.94
N VAL A 89 -8.33 0.41 -2.89
CA VAL A 89 -7.00 1.04 -2.75
C VAL A 89 -7.00 2.01 -1.57
N VAL A 90 -8.05 2.81 -1.44
CA VAL A 90 -8.21 3.79 -0.34
C VAL A 90 -8.23 3.07 1.01
N TYR A 91 -8.99 1.98 1.10
CA TYR A 91 -9.06 1.14 2.29
C TYR A 91 -7.68 0.62 2.71
N GLU A 92 -6.92 0.04 1.79
CA GLU A 92 -5.57 -0.47 2.10
C GLU A 92 -4.64 0.65 2.58
N ILE A 93 -4.78 1.88 2.05
CA ILE A 93 -3.94 3.00 2.46
C ILE A 93 -4.33 3.52 3.85
N LYS A 94 -5.64 3.64 4.13
CA LYS A 94 -6.14 4.21 5.38
C LYS A 94 -6.12 3.23 6.54
N ILE A 95 -6.57 1.99 6.33
CA ILE A 95 -6.64 0.98 7.40
C ILE A 95 -5.30 0.28 7.58
N ASN A 96 -4.68 -0.18 6.49
CA ASN A 96 -3.42 -0.92 6.60
C ASN A 96 -2.18 -0.01 6.60
N GLY A 97 -2.34 1.32 6.46
CA GLY A 97 -1.23 2.27 6.47
C GLY A 97 -0.18 2.05 5.38
N VAL A 98 -0.50 1.29 4.32
CA VAL A 98 0.48 0.93 3.30
C VAL A 98 0.59 2.00 2.22
N THR A 99 1.77 2.10 1.60
CA THR A 99 1.98 3.04 0.49
C THR A 99 1.06 2.73 -0.69
N ARG A 100 0.71 3.77 -1.47
CA ARG A 100 -0.11 3.65 -2.69
C ARG A 100 0.34 2.51 -3.61
N ILE A 101 1.65 2.33 -3.78
CA ILE A 101 2.22 1.27 -4.63
C ILE A 101 1.88 -0.12 -4.07
N ARG A 102 2.03 -0.32 -2.75
CA ARG A 102 1.69 -1.58 -2.08
C ARG A 102 0.19 -1.85 -2.12
N ALA A 103 -0.63 -0.85 -1.82
CA ALA A 103 -2.09 -0.93 -1.93
C ALA A 103 -2.52 -1.35 -3.36
N THR A 104 -1.97 -0.68 -4.37
CA THR A 104 -2.25 -0.98 -5.78
C THR A 104 -1.90 -2.43 -6.13
N ASN A 105 -0.72 -2.91 -5.70
CA ASN A 105 -0.30 -4.29 -5.95
C ASN A 105 -1.19 -5.31 -5.23
N ARG A 106 -1.62 -5.04 -3.99
CA ARG A 106 -2.54 -5.91 -3.25
C ARG A 106 -3.90 -6.02 -3.93
N VAL A 107 -4.49 -4.88 -4.31
CA VAL A 107 -5.78 -4.84 -5.03
C VAL A 107 -5.66 -5.52 -6.39
N ALA A 108 -4.57 -5.28 -7.11
CA ALA A 108 -4.28 -5.93 -8.40
C ALA A 108 -4.21 -7.46 -8.28
N LYS A 109 -3.49 -7.97 -7.26
CA LYS A 109 -3.40 -9.41 -6.96
C LYS A 109 -4.76 -9.99 -6.60
N ARG A 110 -5.53 -9.32 -5.73
CA ARG A 110 -6.87 -9.78 -5.29
C ARG A 110 -7.87 -9.85 -6.44
N ARG A 111 -7.80 -8.92 -7.39
CA ARG A 111 -8.73 -8.83 -8.53
C ARG A 111 -8.22 -9.49 -9.82
N GLY A 112 -7.02 -10.07 -9.80
CA GLY A 112 -6.40 -10.69 -10.98
C GLY A 112 -6.18 -9.70 -12.13
N THR A 113 -5.87 -8.42 -11.82
CA THR A 113 -5.64 -7.36 -12.82
C THR A 113 -4.22 -6.83 -12.75
N ALA A 114 -3.71 -6.26 -13.83
CA ALA A 114 -2.40 -5.62 -13.82
C ALA A 114 -2.39 -4.37 -12.90
N PRO A 115 -1.35 -4.12 -12.09
CA PRO A 115 -1.25 -2.95 -11.22
C PRO A 115 -1.41 -1.63 -11.98
N GLY A 116 -0.83 -1.51 -13.19
CA GLY A 116 -0.98 -0.34 -14.04
C GLY A 116 -2.44 -0.04 -14.39
N THR A 117 -3.30 -1.05 -14.53
CA THR A 117 -4.73 -0.86 -14.79
C THR A 117 -5.47 -0.32 -13.56
N VAL A 118 -5.02 -0.69 -12.35
CA VAL A 118 -5.55 -0.12 -11.11
C VAL A 118 -5.09 1.34 -10.97
N THR A 119 -3.83 1.63 -11.29
CA THR A 119 -3.30 3.01 -11.33
C THR A 119 -4.04 3.90 -12.32
N ASP A 120 -4.32 3.41 -13.52
CA ASP A 120 -5.10 4.14 -14.52
C ASP A 120 -6.51 4.50 -14.03
N LYS A 121 -7.10 3.73 -13.12
CA LYS A 121 -8.44 4.04 -12.60
C LYS A 121 -8.41 5.25 -11.69
N TYR A 122 -7.60 5.26 -10.64
CA TYR A 122 -7.58 6.40 -9.73
C TYR A 122 -6.80 7.61 -10.28
N CYS A 123 -5.85 7.43 -11.21
CA CYS A 123 -5.19 8.56 -11.87
C CYS A 123 -5.98 9.03 -13.11
N ARG A 124 -6.07 8.19 -14.15
CA ARG A 124 -6.61 8.59 -15.45
C ARG A 124 -8.12 8.79 -15.46
N GLN A 125 -8.91 7.96 -14.76
CA GLN A 125 -10.37 8.14 -14.76
C GLN A 125 -10.82 9.33 -13.91
N LEU A 126 -10.10 9.62 -12.83
CA LEU A 126 -10.34 10.80 -12.01
C LEU A 126 -9.68 12.07 -12.57
N GLY A 127 -8.85 11.96 -13.61
CA GLY A 127 -8.16 13.09 -14.23
C GLY A 127 -7.09 13.70 -13.32
N GLN A 128 -6.52 12.89 -12.43
CA GLN A 128 -5.53 13.31 -11.44
C GLN A 128 -4.20 12.62 -11.68
N ARG A 129 -3.12 13.26 -11.27
CA ARG A 129 -1.77 12.70 -11.29
C ARG A 129 -1.52 11.93 -10.01
N ALA A 130 -0.50 11.07 -10.08
CA ALA A 130 -0.06 10.25 -8.95
C ALA A 130 0.17 11.05 -7.66
N HIS A 131 0.84 12.21 -7.76
CA HIS A 131 1.13 13.07 -6.61
C HIS A 131 -0.11 13.75 -6.04
N GLU A 132 -1.05 14.18 -6.89
CA GLU A 132 -2.31 14.80 -6.44
C GLU A 132 -3.15 13.77 -5.65
N ILE A 133 -3.14 12.52 -6.08
CA ILE A 133 -3.77 11.40 -5.36
C ILE A 133 -3.07 11.13 -4.03
N ASP A 134 -1.74 11.12 -4.01
CA ASP A 134 -0.98 10.93 -2.77
C ASP A 134 -1.26 12.06 -1.76
N GLU A 135 -1.34 13.32 -2.21
CA GLU A 135 -1.76 14.46 -1.37
C GLU A 135 -3.19 14.30 -0.84
N MET A 136 -4.12 13.90 -1.70
CA MET A 136 -5.51 13.68 -1.30
C MET A 136 -5.67 12.53 -0.30
N PHE A 137 -4.81 11.51 -0.36
CA PHE A 137 -4.81 10.39 0.58
C PHE A 137 -4.12 10.70 1.90
N ALA A 138 -3.23 11.70 1.92
CA ALA A 138 -2.63 12.22 3.14
C ALA A 138 -3.63 12.99 4.01
N GLU A 139 -4.68 13.58 3.40
CA GLU A 139 -5.73 14.26 4.15
C GLU A 139 -6.51 13.25 5.02
N PRO A 140 -6.69 13.51 6.33
CA PRO A 140 -7.37 12.59 7.24
C PRO A 140 -8.81 12.35 6.78
N ASP A 141 -9.53 13.39 6.39
CA ASP A 141 -10.97 13.33 6.06
C ASP A 141 -11.28 12.91 4.62
N LEU A 142 -10.26 12.75 3.76
CA LEU A 142 -10.42 12.47 2.32
C LEU A 142 -11.41 13.40 1.61
N ASN A 143 -11.68 14.61 2.12
CA ASN A 143 -12.75 15.48 1.64
C ASN A 143 -12.61 15.83 0.15
N ARG A 144 -11.38 16.14 -0.29
CA ARG A 144 -11.10 16.41 -1.71
C ARG A 144 -11.34 15.17 -2.58
N PHE A 145 -10.91 14.01 -2.09
CA PHE A 145 -11.08 12.74 -2.80
C PHE A 145 -12.57 12.31 -2.87
N LYS A 146 -13.32 12.51 -1.79
CA LYS A 146 -14.77 12.29 -1.71
C LYS A 146 -15.51 13.19 -2.70
N GLY A 147 -15.18 14.47 -2.75
CA GLY A 147 -15.73 15.42 -3.73
C GLY A 147 -15.49 15.00 -5.18
N LEU A 148 -14.28 14.54 -5.46
CA LEU A 148 -13.87 14.07 -6.79
C LEU A 148 -14.60 12.80 -7.22
N LEU A 149 -14.68 11.80 -6.34
CA LEU A 149 -15.47 10.59 -6.57
C LEU A 149 -16.95 10.91 -6.78
N ASN A 150 -17.49 11.83 -5.99
CA ASN A 150 -18.88 12.25 -6.08
C ASN A 150 -19.23 12.97 -7.39
N SER A 151 -18.30 13.77 -7.93
CA SER A 151 -18.47 14.41 -9.24
C SER A 151 -18.34 13.41 -10.39
N LYS A 152 -17.51 12.37 -10.24
CA LYS A 152 -17.30 11.38 -11.31
C LYS A 152 -18.38 10.30 -11.34
N PHE A 153 -18.84 9.88 -10.17
CA PHE A 153 -19.81 8.80 -9.98
C PHE A 153 -21.07 9.35 -9.29
N GLU A 154 -21.74 10.29 -9.95
CA GLU A 154 -22.91 10.98 -9.40
C GLU A 154 -24.04 10.02 -8.98
N ALA A 155 -24.21 8.93 -9.72
CA ALA A 155 -25.19 7.88 -9.41
C ALA A 155 -24.89 7.08 -8.13
N HIS A 156 -23.65 7.14 -7.62
CA HIS A 156 -23.17 6.32 -6.51
C HIS A 156 -22.75 7.15 -5.30
N ARG A 157 -23.05 8.46 -5.28
CA ARG A 157 -22.66 9.40 -4.20
C ARG A 157 -23.05 8.91 -2.81
N GLY A 158 -24.26 8.37 -2.67
CA GLY A 158 -24.75 7.86 -1.38
C GLY A 158 -23.90 6.71 -0.84
N ILE A 159 -23.52 5.77 -1.71
CA ILE A 159 -22.70 4.62 -1.33
C ILE A 159 -21.26 5.06 -1.03
N ILE A 160 -20.70 5.96 -1.83
CA ILE A 160 -19.35 6.50 -1.63
C ILE A 160 -19.26 7.23 -0.29
N ASN A 161 -20.23 8.10 0.00
CA ASN A 161 -20.24 8.86 1.24
C ASN A 161 -20.39 7.93 2.45
N MET A 162 -21.37 7.03 2.43
CA MET A 162 -21.57 6.06 3.51
C MET A 162 -20.30 5.23 3.76
N TYR A 163 -19.67 4.73 2.70
CA TYR A 163 -18.45 3.93 2.83
C TYR A 163 -17.29 4.72 3.45
N LEU A 164 -17.02 5.92 2.92
CA LEU A 164 -15.92 6.75 3.43
C LEU A 164 -16.21 7.26 4.85
N ASP A 165 -17.46 7.61 5.16
CA ASP A 165 -17.84 8.10 6.47
C ASP A 165 -17.74 7.00 7.54
N THR A 166 -18.12 5.75 7.23
CA THR A 166 -17.86 4.64 8.16
C THR A 166 -16.37 4.33 8.27
N LEU A 167 -15.62 4.40 7.17
CA LEU A 167 -14.16 4.22 7.19
C LEU A 167 -13.45 5.22 8.13
N MET A 168 -13.97 6.45 8.23
CA MET A 168 -13.43 7.47 9.13
C MET A 168 -13.96 7.37 10.56
N SER A 169 -15.21 6.93 10.73
CA SER A 169 -15.82 6.80 12.05
C SER A 169 -15.13 5.73 12.92
N ASP A 170 -14.51 4.72 12.31
CA ASP A 170 -13.75 3.68 13.02
C ASP A 170 -12.29 4.11 13.33
N ALA A 171 -11.81 5.22 12.76
CA ALA A 171 -10.44 5.71 12.97
C ALA A 171 -10.29 6.62 14.21
N ASP A 172 -11.40 7.12 14.75
CA ASP A 172 -11.42 8.09 15.87
C ASP A 172 -11.21 7.43 17.26
N ASP A 173 -11.26 6.09 17.35
CA ASP A 173 -11.10 5.35 18.61
C ASP A 173 -9.63 4.93 18.91
N THR A 174 -8.65 5.41 18.13
CA THR A 174 -7.22 5.13 18.37
C THR A 174 -6.42 6.37 18.78
N ASP A 175 -6.95 7.17 19.70
CA ASP A 175 -6.15 8.12 20.48
C ASP A 175 -6.28 7.85 21.99
N TYR A 176 -5.51 6.88 22.49
CA TYR A 176 -5.03 6.85 23.87
C TYR A 176 -3.84 5.90 23.97
N SER A 177 -2.61 6.40 23.80
CA SER A 177 -1.45 5.99 24.62
C SER A 177 -0.16 6.68 24.18
N GLU A 178 0.05 7.91 24.62
CA GLU A 178 1.41 8.41 24.86
C GLU A 178 1.64 8.64 26.37
N GLU A 179 2.30 7.64 26.95
CA GLU A 179 3.42 7.76 27.90
C GLU A 179 3.20 8.44 29.28
N GLN A 180 2.77 7.63 30.25
CA GLN A 180 3.35 7.73 31.60
C GLN A 180 4.66 6.94 31.65
N THR A 181 5.79 7.61 31.42
CA THR A 181 7.10 7.11 31.86
C THR A 181 7.73 8.10 32.82
N GLY A 182 7.96 7.62 34.03
CA GLY A 182 8.27 8.42 35.20
C GLY A 182 9.61 9.14 35.17
N HIS A 183 9.62 10.30 35.83
CA HIS A 183 10.82 10.85 36.43
C HIS A 183 10.69 10.74 37.94
N ALA A 184 11.30 9.69 38.48
CA ALA A 184 11.71 9.67 39.88
C ALA A 184 12.72 10.79 40.09
N HIS A 185 12.38 11.78 40.92
CA HIS A 185 13.37 12.63 41.57
C HIS A 185 13.24 12.45 43.08
N VAL A 186 14.13 11.61 43.59
CA VAL A 186 14.43 11.46 45.01
C VAL A 186 15.05 12.77 45.48
N ILE A 187 14.41 13.42 46.45
CA ILE A 187 15.06 14.45 47.27
C ILE A 187 15.38 13.77 48.60
N ILE A 188 16.68 13.63 48.87
CA ILE A 188 17.24 13.21 50.15
C ILE A 188 17.29 14.46 51.05
N GLU A 189 16.94 14.27 52.33
CA GLU A 189 17.05 15.26 53.43
C GLU A 189 18.44 15.89 53.59
#